data_AF-A0A7C1JLB0-F1
#
_entry.id   AF-A0A7C1JLB0-F1
#
_cell.length_a   1.000
_cell.length_b   1.000
_cell.length_c   1.000
_cell.angle_alpha   90.00
_cell.angle_beta   90.00
_cell.angle_gamma   90.00
#
_symmetry.space_group_name_H-M   'P 1'
#
loop_
_entity.id
_entity.type
_entity.pdbx_description
1 polymer ?
#
loop_
_entity_poly.entity_id
_entity_poly.type
_entity_poly.pdbx_seq_one_letter_code
_entity_poly.pdbx_strand_id
1 'polypeptide(L)'
;MTPAEFQGLVNRFAVGPAMPVAGQRHVYLWHGDPDSLRAMLPPAATCCLDLHALVRALPRKPEDEQAARQLLAQTLEQALQTAGSAASGQQFVLVTGCDLLMRYRVSMGAMFRAASDSRMLILVAPAYREPAQPLPAYVDFRADATFGFLRSWLENGAVIEQAAGEPPEDVSR
;
A
#
# COMPACT_ATOMS: atom_id res chain seq x y z
N MET A 1 11.59 -4.79 7.39
CA MET A 1 12.36 -4.99 6.15
C MET A 1 12.87 -3.63 5.68
N THR A 2 14.11 -3.55 5.20
CA THR A 2 14.66 -2.33 4.60
C THR A 2 14.33 -2.22 3.11
N PRO A 3 14.43 -1.03 2.47
CA PRO A 3 14.21 -0.89 1.03
C PRO A 3 15.16 -1.76 0.19
N ALA A 4 16.41 -1.92 0.62
CA ALA A 4 17.40 -2.76 -0.06
C ALA A 4 17.04 -4.26 0.00
N GLU A 5 16.58 -4.74 1.16
CA GLU A 5 16.06 -6.11 1.31
C GLU A 5 14.83 -6.34 0.42
N PHE A 6 13.94 -5.34 0.36
CA PHE A 6 12.76 -5.39 -0.49
C PHE A 6 13.12 -5.43 -1.97
N GLN A 7 14.09 -4.62 -2.42
CA GLN A 7 14.58 -4.67 -3.80
C GLN A 7 15.17 -6.05 -4.15
N GLY A 8 15.89 -6.67 -3.22
CA GLY A 8 16.35 -8.06 -3.38
C GLY A 8 15.19 -9.05 -3.53
N LEU A 9 14.09 -8.85 -2.79
CA LEU A 9 12.87 -9.65 -2.89
C LEU A 9 12.18 -9.45 -4.25
N VAL A 10 12.01 -8.21 -4.70
CA VAL A 10 11.45 -7.86 -6.01
C VAL A 10 12.24 -8.54 -7.13
N ASN A 11 13.57 -8.48 -7.09
CA ASN A 11 14.43 -9.10 -8.09
C ASN A 11 14.27 -10.62 -8.14
N ARG A 12 14.17 -11.29 -6.98
CA ARG A 12 13.91 -12.75 -6.93
C ARG A 12 12.53 -13.09 -7.49
N PHE A 13 11.52 -12.32 -7.10
CA PHE A 13 10.14 -12.52 -7.54
C PHE A 13 9.98 -12.30 -9.05
N ALA A 14 10.70 -11.34 -9.63
CA ALA A 14 10.67 -11.07 -11.07
C ALA A 14 11.25 -12.22 -11.93
N VAL A 15 12.17 -13.02 -11.38
CA VAL A 15 12.83 -14.13 -12.10
C VAL A 15 12.00 -15.43 -12.05
N GLY A 16 11.11 -15.58 -11.06
CA GLY A 16 10.26 -16.76 -10.93
C GLY A 16 9.47 -16.74 -9.62
N PRO A 17 8.57 -17.72 -9.41
CA PRO A 17 7.78 -17.80 -8.19
C PRO A 17 8.72 -17.94 -6.98
N ALA A 18 8.89 -16.83 -6.27
CA ALA A 18 9.65 -16.80 -5.03
C ALA A 18 8.67 -17.13 -3.91
N MET A 19 8.88 -18.25 -3.22
CA MET A 19 8.06 -18.59 -2.05
C MET A 19 8.13 -17.43 -1.05
N PRO A 20 6.99 -16.91 -0.58
CA PRO A 20 6.96 -15.93 0.49
C PRO A 20 7.60 -16.53 1.75
N VAL A 21 8.30 -15.71 2.51
CA VAL A 21 8.99 -16.17 3.71
C VAL A 21 7.93 -16.71 4.69
N ALA A 22 8.07 -17.99 5.09
CA ALA A 22 7.26 -18.63 6.13
C ALA A 22 5.72 -18.69 5.89
N GLY A 23 5.26 -19.10 4.71
CA GLY A 23 3.83 -19.36 4.47
C GLY A 23 2.93 -18.12 4.43
N GLN A 24 3.54 -16.93 4.39
CA GLN A 24 2.87 -15.64 4.24
C GLN A 24 2.30 -15.48 2.82
N ARG A 25 1.39 -14.53 2.60
CA ARG A 25 1.00 -14.13 1.24
C ARG A 25 1.86 -12.95 0.81
N HIS A 26 2.05 -12.73 -0.49
CA HIS A 26 2.79 -11.57 -1.02
C HIS A 26 2.01 -10.24 -0.84
N VAL A 27 1.69 -9.88 0.39
CA VAL A 27 1.09 -8.59 0.76
C VAL A 27 2.08 -7.88 1.65
N TYR A 28 2.60 -6.75 1.18
CA TYR A 28 3.61 -5.95 1.86
C TYR A 28 3.07 -4.55 2.15
N LEU A 29 3.62 -3.90 3.16
CA LEU A 29 3.31 -2.51 3.52
C LEU A 29 4.56 -1.67 3.34
N TRP A 30 4.48 -0.68 2.47
CA TRP A 30 5.50 0.33 2.27
C TRP A 30 5.17 1.58 3.08
N HIS A 31 6.08 1.97 3.96
CA HIS A 31 6.05 3.24 4.67
C HIS A 31 7.13 4.17 4.12
N GLY A 32 6.70 5.17 3.36
CA GLY A 32 7.61 6.09 2.68
C GLY A 32 7.00 6.74 1.46
N ASP A 33 7.86 7.29 0.61
CA ASP A 33 7.46 7.99 -0.59
C ASP A 33 7.01 6.98 -1.69
N PRO A 34 5.84 7.17 -2.34
CA PRO A 34 5.36 6.27 -3.38
C PRO A 34 6.24 6.24 -4.64
N ASP A 35 6.89 7.35 -4.98
CA ASP A 35 7.73 7.42 -6.19
C ASP A 35 9.04 6.66 -5.99
N SER A 36 9.61 6.70 -4.78
CA SER A 36 10.72 5.85 -4.36
C SER A 36 10.39 4.36 -4.51
N LEU A 37 9.18 3.94 -4.12
CA LEU A 37 8.72 2.56 -4.32
C LEU A 37 8.61 2.21 -5.82
N ARG A 38 7.99 3.09 -6.61
CA ARG A 38 7.82 2.88 -8.06
C ARG A 38 9.16 2.72 -8.79
N ALA A 39 10.18 3.47 -8.38
CA ALA A 39 11.52 3.37 -8.97
C ALA A 39 12.19 2.00 -8.74
N MET A 40 11.79 1.25 -7.71
CA MET A 40 12.33 -0.09 -7.41
C MET A 40 11.64 -1.22 -8.17
N LEU A 41 10.48 -0.97 -8.79
CA LEU A 41 9.63 -2.00 -9.37
C LEU A 41 9.74 -2.04 -10.91
N PRO A 42 9.64 -3.22 -11.54
CA PRO A 42 9.67 -3.33 -13.00
C PRO A 42 8.45 -2.64 -13.63
N PRO A 43 8.61 -1.60 -14.47
CA PRO A 43 7.47 -0.81 -14.95
C PRO A 43 6.45 -1.64 -15.75
N ALA A 44 6.93 -2.59 -16.57
CA ALA A 44 6.10 -3.42 -17.42
C ALA A 44 5.21 -4.43 -16.64
N ALA A 45 5.59 -4.76 -15.40
CA ALA A 45 4.88 -5.70 -14.54
C ALA A 45 4.10 -5.00 -13.42
N THR A 46 4.14 -3.67 -13.38
CA THR A 46 3.61 -2.86 -12.28
C THR A 46 2.25 -2.27 -12.64
N CYS A 47 1.26 -2.54 -11.80
CA CYS A 47 -0.07 -1.94 -11.85
C CYS A 47 -0.26 -1.04 -10.63
N CYS A 48 -0.74 0.18 -10.84
CA CYS A 48 -1.08 1.10 -9.76
C CYS A 48 -2.59 1.15 -9.58
N LEU A 49 -3.04 0.89 -8.36
CA LEU A 49 -4.41 0.99 -7.93
C LEU A 49 -4.56 2.14 -6.93
N ASP A 50 -5.16 3.24 -7.36
CA ASP A 50 -5.44 4.38 -6.48
C ASP A 50 -6.86 4.31 -5.94
N LEU A 51 -7.00 4.11 -4.63
CA LEU A 51 -8.30 4.04 -3.96
C LEU A 51 -9.07 5.37 -4.05
N HIS A 52 -8.37 6.51 -4.08
CA HIS A 52 -9.04 7.80 -4.26
C HIS A 52 -9.65 7.91 -5.66
N ALA A 53 -8.92 7.52 -6.69
CA ALA A 53 -9.43 7.44 -8.05
C ALA A 53 -10.60 6.45 -8.18
N LEU A 54 -10.51 5.27 -7.56
CA LEU A 54 -11.60 4.29 -7.54
C LEU A 54 -12.87 4.85 -6.91
N VAL A 55 -12.76 5.50 -5.75
CA VAL A 55 -13.90 6.09 -5.05
C VAL A 55 -14.52 7.25 -5.84
N ARG A 56 -13.70 8.05 -6.54
CA ARG A 56 -14.20 9.13 -7.42
C ARG A 56 -14.97 8.59 -8.63
N ALA A 57 -14.65 7.39 -9.10
CA ALA A 57 -15.33 6.75 -10.23
C ALA A 57 -16.64 6.06 -9.84
N LEU A 58 -17.04 6.07 -8.56
CA LEU A 58 -18.26 5.42 -8.10
C LEU A 58 -19.51 6.10 -8.67
N PRO A 59 -20.50 5.34 -9.15
CA PRO A 59 -21.71 5.89 -9.76
C PRO A 59 -22.63 6.57 -8.75
N ARG A 60 -22.50 6.26 -7.45
CA ARG A 60 -23.34 6.79 -6.38
C ARG A 60 -22.50 7.07 -5.14
N LYS A 61 -22.82 8.18 -4.47
CA LYS A 61 -22.28 8.50 -3.15
C LYS A 61 -22.92 7.58 -2.10
N PRO A 62 -22.13 6.92 -1.23
CA PRO A 62 -22.69 6.11 -0.15
C PRO A 62 -23.49 6.99 0.84
N GLU A 63 -24.58 6.44 1.34
CA GLU A 63 -25.52 7.13 2.24
C GLU A 63 -25.02 7.14 3.68
N ASP A 64 -24.30 6.09 4.08
CA ASP A 64 -23.71 5.93 5.41
C ASP A 64 -22.33 5.26 5.34
N GLU A 65 -21.68 5.12 6.50
CA GLU A 65 -20.34 4.53 6.61
C GLU A 65 -20.32 3.03 6.26
N GLN A 66 -21.39 2.29 6.57
CA GLN A 66 -21.46 0.86 6.29
C GLN A 66 -21.61 0.61 4.78
N ALA A 67 -22.45 1.38 4.11
CA ALA A 67 -22.59 1.39 2.66
C ALA A 67 -21.26 1.81 2.00
N ALA A 68 -20.57 2.81 2.54
CA ALA A 68 -19.24 3.22 2.05
C ALA A 68 -18.22 2.08 2.18
N ARG A 69 -18.18 1.40 3.34
CA ARG A 69 -17.30 0.25 3.58
C ARG A 69 -17.57 -0.90 2.61
N GLN A 70 -18.84 -1.26 2.43
CA GLN A 70 -19.23 -2.35 1.53
C GLN A 70 -18.91 -2.01 0.07
N LEU A 71 -19.23 -0.79 -0.36
CA LEU A 71 -18.96 -0.33 -1.72
C LEU A 71 -17.46 -0.29 -2.01
N LEU A 72 -16.65 0.27 -1.09
CA LEU A 72 -15.20 0.29 -1.22
C LEU A 72 -14.60 -1.12 -1.25
N ALA A 73 -15.10 -2.04 -0.41
CA ALA A 73 -14.65 -3.43 -0.41
C ALA A 73 -14.96 -4.14 -1.75
N GLN A 74 -16.17 -3.96 -2.28
CA GLN A 74 -16.58 -4.56 -3.56
C GLN A 74 -15.79 -3.98 -4.73
N THR A 75 -15.66 -2.66 -4.80
CA THR A 75 -14.89 -1.99 -5.86
C THR A 75 -13.41 -2.37 -5.83
N LEU A 76 -12.83 -2.47 -4.63
CA LEU A 76 -11.46 -2.95 -4.47
C LEU A 76 -11.31 -4.40 -4.97
N GLU A 77 -12.22 -5.29 -4.58
CA GLU A 77 -12.19 -6.69 -5.02
C GLU A 77 -12.30 -6.83 -6.54
N GLN A 78 -13.22 -6.08 -7.16
CA GLN A 78 -13.36 -6.04 -8.62
C GLN A 78 -12.08 -5.52 -9.29
N ALA A 79 -11.52 -4.42 -8.81
CA ALA A 79 -10.32 -3.85 -9.40
C ALA A 79 -9.10 -4.78 -9.28
N LEU A 80 -8.96 -5.48 -8.15
CA LEU A 80 -7.92 -6.49 -7.95
C LEU A 80 -8.10 -7.68 -8.91
N GLN A 81 -9.34 -8.12 -9.15
CA GLN A 81 -9.65 -9.18 -10.13
C GLN A 81 -9.31 -8.74 -11.56
N THR A 82 -9.74 -7.54 -11.98
CA THR A 82 -9.46 -6.99 -13.32
C THR A 82 -7.96 -6.81 -13.56
N ALA A 83 -7.23 -6.33 -12.55
CA ALA A 83 -5.78 -6.22 -12.67
C ALA A 83 -5.12 -7.59 -12.92
N GLY A 84 -5.75 -8.69 -12.50
CA GLY A 84 -5.16 -10.04 -12.49
C GLY A 84 -5.38 -10.81 -13.77
N SER A 85 -6.49 -10.54 -14.45
CA SER A 85 -6.82 -11.17 -15.73
C SER A 85 -5.94 -10.72 -16.89
N ALA A 86 -5.21 -9.60 -16.75
CA ALA A 86 -4.49 -8.96 -17.86
C ALA A 86 -3.02 -9.41 -17.99
N ALA A 87 -2.42 -10.04 -16.98
CA ALA A 87 -0.98 -10.29 -16.94
C ALA A 87 -0.64 -11.77 -17.11
N SER A 88 0.10 -12.10 -18.17
CA SER A 88 0.80 -13.38 -18.33
C SER A 88 2.19 -13.26 -17.70
N GLY A 89 2.29 -13.42 -16.37
CA GLY A 89 3.57 -13.40 -15.66
C GLY A 89 3.48 -12.90 -14.23
N GLN A 90 4.65 -12.52 -13.70
CA GLN A 90 4.80 -11.92 -12.37
C GLN A 90 4.26 -10.50 -12.38
N GLN A 91 3.46 -10.14 -11.38
CA GLN A 91 2.78 -8.84 -11.28
C GLN A 91 3.00 -8.18 -9.93
N PHE A 92 3.23 -6.87 -9.96
CA PHE A 92 3.29 -6.01 -8.79
C PHE A 92 2.07 -5.08 -8.78
N VAL A 93 1.30 -5.06 -7.72
CA VAL A 93 0.11 -4.21 -7.56
C VAL A 93 0.35 -3.25 -6.41
N LEU A 94 0.57 -1.97 -6.73
CA LEU A 94 0.70 -0.92 -5.73
C LEU A 94 -0.67 -0.37 -5.41
N VAL A 95 -1.03 -0.33 -4.14
CA VAL A 95 -2.29 0.23 -3.67
C VAL A 95 -2.01 1.54 -2.95
N THR A 96 -2.48 2.66 -3.50
CA THR A 96 -2.36 4.00 -2.90
C THR A 96 -3.70 4.49 -2.35
N GLY A 97 -3.68 5.52 -1.49
CA GLY A 97 -4.89 6.02 -0.85
C GLY A 97 -5.42 5.11 0.26
N CYS A 98 -4.53 4.37 0.92
CA CYS A 98 -4.89 3.39 1.95
C CYS A 98 -5.50 4.03 3.22
N ASP A 99 -5.45 5.36 3.36
CA ASP A 99 -6.18 6.09 4.39
C ASP A 99 -7.70 5.85 4.31
N LEU A 100 -8.24 5.58 3.12
CA LEU A 100 -9.65 5.22 2.93
C LEU A 100 -9.98 3.86 3.58
N LEU A 101 -9.04 2.91 3.55
CA LEU A 101 -9.21 1.60 4.19
C LEU A 101 -9.30 1.75 5.70
N MET A 102 -8.43 2.59 6.29
CA MET A 102 -8.48 2.92 7.70
C MET A 102 -9.78 3.64 8.05
N ARG A 103 -10.10 4.72 7.31
CA ARG A 103 -11.26 5.58 7.56
C ARG A 103 -12.56 4.81 7.59
N TYR A 104 -12.76 3.89 6.65
CA TYR A 104 -13.96 3.08 6.55
C TYR A 104 -13.82 1.69 7.16
N ARG A 105 -12.69 1.39 7.84
CA ARG A 105 -12.39 0.08 8.45
C ARG A 105 -12.63 -1.10 7.50
N VAL A 106 -12.16 -0.97 6.27
CA VAL A 106 -12.26 -2.03 5.25
C VAL A 106 -11.28 -3.15 5.59
N SER A 107 -11.76 -4.40 5.57
CA SER A 107 -10.92 -5.56 5.85
C SER A 107 -9.89 -5.81 4.75
N MET A 108 -8.73 -6.34 5.13
CA MET A 108 -7.64 -6.76 4.23
C MET A 108 -7.93 -8.05 3.43
N GLY A 109 -9.08 -8.69 3.65
CA GLY A 109 -9.39 -10.01 3.10
C GLY A 109 -9.28 -10.09 1.57
N ALA A 110 -9.74 -9.07 0.84
CA ALA A 110 -9.65 -9.04 -0.62
C ALA A 110 -8.20 -9.00 -1.12
N MET A 111 -7.32 -8.26 -0.43
CA MET A 111 -5.91 -8.14 -0.79
C MET A 111 -5.16 -9.44 -0.52
N PHE A 112 -5.42 -10.07 0.62
CA PHE A 112 -4.87 -11.40 0.89
C PHE A 112 -5.34 -12.42 -0.14
N ARG A 113 -6.62 -12.41 -0.54
CA ARG A 113 -7.12 -13.31 -1.60
C ARG A 113 -6.50 -13.04 -2.97
N ALA A 114 -6.20 -11.78 -3.28
CA ALA A 114 -5.61 -11.39 -4.54
C ALA A 114 -4.12 -11.72 -4.65
N ALA A 115 -3.40 -11.79 -3.52
CA ALA A 115 -1.98 -12.17 -3.50
C ALA A 115 -1.79 -13.65 -3.88
N SER A 116 -0.76 -13.92 -4.69
CA SER A 116 -0.39 -15.27 -5.13
C SER A 116 1.11 -15.35 -5.41
N ASP A 117 1.60 -16.55 -5.75
CA ASP A 117 3.01 -16.79 -6.14
C ASP A 117 3.45 -16.01 -7.40
N SER A 118 2.48 -15.49 -8.15
CA SER A 118 2.69 -14.67 -9.34
C SER A 118 2.27 -13.21 -9.14
N ARG A 119 1.75 -12.86 -7.97
CA ARG A 119 1.23 -11.53 -7.69
C ARG A 119 1.56 -11.01 -6.30
N MET A 120 2.32 -9.92 -6.29
CA MET A 120 2.67 -9.16 -5.10
C MET A 120 1.82 -7.91 -4.97
N LEU A 121 1.17 -7.74 -3.83
CA LEU A 121 0.47 -6.52 -3.44
C LEU A 121 1.35 -5.70 -2.50
N ILE A 122 1.43 -4.40 -2.75
CA ILE A 122 2.19 -3.48 -1.92
C ILE A 122 1.27 -2.33 -1.55
N LEU A 123 0.88 -2.28 -0.29
CA LEU A 123 0.12 -1.19 0.28
C LEU A 123 1.04 -0.01 0.55
N VAL A 124 0.64 1.17 0.11
CA VAL A 124 1.40 2.40 0.31
C VAL A 124 0.74 3.21 1.42
N ALA A 125 1.45 3.36 2.53
CA ALA A 125 1.15 4.30 3.59
C ALA A 125 2.18 5.44 3.51
N PRO A 126 1.84 6.59 2.89
CA PRO A 126 2.76 7.71 2.88
C PRO A 126 2.95 8.25 4.29
N ALA A 127 4.19 8.63 4.62
CA ALA A 127 4.46 9.36 5.85
C ALA A 127 3.81 10.74 5.74
N TYR A 128 2.76 10.99 6.53
CA TYR A 128 2.11 12.30 6.53
C TYR A 128 3.04 13.32 7.17
N ARG A 129 3.30 14.42 6.45
CA ARG A 129 4.03 15.55 7.01
C ARG A 129 3.12 16.33 7.96
N GLU A 130 3.71 16.87 9.01
CA GLU A 130 3.00 17.80 9.88
C GLU A 130 2.45 18.97 9.03
N PRO A 131 1.21 19.40 9.32
CA PRO A 131 0.62 20.53 8.63
C PRO A 131 1.44 21.80 8.89
N ALA A 132 1.62 22.60 7.85
CA ALA A 132 2.39 23.85 7.93
C ALA A 132 1.75 24.91 8.84
N GLN A 133 0.48 24.74 9.20
CA GLN A 133 -0.23 25.59 10.15
C GLN A 133 -0.61 24.78 11.39
N PRO A 134 -0.55 25.41 12.58
CA PRO A 134 -0.94 24.73 13.81
C PRO A 134 -2.41 24.34 13.72
N LEU A 135 -2.67 23.07 14.03
CA LEU A 135 -4.03 22.56 14.05
C LEU A 135 -4.76 23.12 15.28
N PRO A 136 -6.09 23.29 15.19
CA PRO A 136 -6.89 23.60 16.35
C PRO A 136 -6.68 22.56 17.46
N ALA A 137 -6.72 22.97 18.73
CA ALA A 137 -6.43 22.10 19.87
C ALA A 137 -7.37 20.88 20.00
N TYR A 138 -8.51 20.88 19.30
CA TYR A 138 -9.46 19.76 19.25
C TYR A 138 -9.14 18.74 18.15
N VAL A 139 -8.14 19.00 17.29
CA VAL A 139 -7.72 18.10 16.22
C VAL A 139 -6.47 17.36 16.65
N ASP A 140 -6.60 16.05 16.81
CA ASP A 140 -5.47 15.15 17.02
C ASP A 140 -4.89 14.71 15.66
N PHE A 141 -3.66 15.13 15.37
CA PHE A 141 -2.94 14.72 14.17
C PHE A 141 -2.05 13.53 14.45
N ARG A 142 -2.32 12.45 13.73
CA ARG A 142 -1.60 11.19 13.86
C ARG A 142 -0.99 10.81 12.53
N ALA A 143 0.26 11.24 12.31
CA ALA A 143 0.99 11.02 11.07
C ALA A 143 1.05 9.53 10.67
N ASP A 144 1.16 8.65 11.66
CA ASP A 144 1.31 7.20 11.45
C ASP A 144 -0.01 6.43 11.58
N ALA A 145 -1.17 7.09 11.66
CA ALA A 145 -2.44 6.39 11.90
C ALA A 145 -2.73 5.33 10.83
N THR A 146 -2.59 5.70 9.55
CA THR A 146 -2.80 4.77 8.43
C THR A 146 -1.79 3.64 8.46
N PHE A 147 -0.50 3.94 8.69
CA PHE A 147 0.55 2.94 8.78
C PHE A 147 0.31 1.97 9.93
N GLY A 148 0.03 2.47 11.14
CA GLY A 148 -0.28 1.67 12.32
C GLY A 148 -1.53 0.80 12.14
N PHE A 149 -2.58 1.35 11.53
CA PHE A 149 -3.78 0.58 11.18
C PHE A 149 -3.45 -0.60 10.26
N LEU A 150 -2.76 -0.36 9.14
CA LEU A 150 -2.44 -1.41 8.17
C LEU A 150 -1.43 -2.43 8.74
N ARG A 151 -0.45 -1.96 9.50
CA ARG A 151 0.54 -2.80 10.18
C ARG A 151 -0.12 -3.78 11.15
N SER A 152 -1.21 -3.41 11.81
CA SER A 152 -1.94 -4.31 12.72
C SER A 152 -2.48 -5.58 12.05
N TRP A 153 -2.61 -5.58 10.72
CA TRP A 153 -3.09 -6.73 9.92
C TRP A 153 -1.97 -7.58 9.32
N LEU A 154 -0.71 -7.15 9.44
CA LEU A 154 0.44 -7.75 8.77
C LEU A 154 1.48 -8.23 9.78
N GLU A 155 2.20 -9.29 9.43
CA GLU A 155 3.35 -9.74 10.20
C GLU A 155 4.52 -8.78 10.04
N ASN A 156 5.41 -8.68 11.04
CA ASN A 156 6.54 -7.74 11.01
C ASN A 156 7.46 -7.93 9.78
N GLY A 157 7.54 -9.13 9.22
CA GLY A 157 8.31 -9.43 8.02
C GLY A 157 7.75 -8.83 6.72
N ALA A 158 6.48 -8.43 6.70
CA ALA A 158 5.80 -7.83 5.56
C ALA A 158 5.87 -6.29 5.54
N VAL A 159 6.42 -5.69 6.60
CA VAL A 159 6.53 -4.23 6.76
C VAL A 159 7.88 -3.74 6.22
N ILE A 160 7.83 -2.79 5.30
CA ILE A 160 8.97 -2.16 4.65
C ILE A 160 9.01 -0.70 5.06
N GLU A 161 10.04 -0.32 5.80
CA GLU A 161 10.21 1.05 6.30
C GLU A 161 11.35 1.70 5.55
N GLN A 162 11.07 2.81 4.87
CA GLN A 162 12.12 3.70 4.40
C GLN A 162 12.70 4.38 5.63
N ALA A 163 13.98 4.13 5.93
CA ALA A 163 14.67 4.87 6.98
C ALA A 163 14.46 6.36 6.71
N ALA A 164 13.95 7.09 7.71
CA ALA A 164 13.86 8.54 7.64
C ALA A 164 15.26 9.03 7.27
N GLY A 165 15.41 9.61 6.08
CA GLY A 165 16.68 10.18 5.67
C GLY A 165 17.11 11.14 6.78
N GLU A 166 18.29 10.91 7.34
CA GLU A 166 18.93 11.93 8.17
C GLU A 166 18.88 13.24 7.39
N PRO A 167 18.43 14.35 8.02
CA PRO A 167 18.51 15.63 7.36
C PRO A 167 19.97 15.85 6.94
N PRO A 168 20.23 16.44 5.76
CA PRO A 168 21.59 16.75 5.36
C PRO A 168 22.23 17.57 6.48
N GLU A 169 23.30 17.06 7.08
CA GLU A 169 24.15 17.85 7.96
C GLU A 169 24.54 19.10 7.17
N ASP A 170 24.06 20.24 7.63
CA ASP A 170 24.43 21.56 7.14
C ASP A 170 25.93 21.72 7.34
N VAL A 171 26.72 21.40 6.32
CA VAL A 171 28.16 21.67 6.29
C VAL A 171 28.33 23.17 6.01
N SER A 172 28.05 23.96 7.03
CA SER A 172 28.51 25.34 7.13
C SER A 172 29.93 25.33 7.68
N ARG A 173 30.93 25.51 6.81
CA ARG A 173 32.25 26.08 7.13
C ARG A 173 32.76 26.95 5.98
#